data_AF-A0A1G9Y7J5-F1
#
_entry.id   AF-A0A1G9Y7J5-F1
#
_cell.length_a   1.000
_cell.length_b   1.000
_cell.length_c   1.000
_cell.angle_alpha   90.00
_cell.angle_beta   90.00
_cell.angle_gamma   90.00
#
_symmetry.space_group_name_H-M   'P 1'
#
loop_
_entity.id
_entity.type
_entity.pdbx_description
1 polymer ?
#
loop_
_entity_poly.entity_id
_entity_poly.type
_entity_poly.pdbx_seq_one_letter_code
_entity_poly.pdbx_strand_id
1 'polypeptide(L)'
;MGDRMKISIEEINKELAEEILIRCHEVDDEINEIVNKLEIENLIVLGYQNDQVHRIKLSDIYYFEAVDGKVYVYCKDDVFEVKQKLYELEELCKEKNCFRASKSTILNIAKISSIYPSISGRFEAVLDNGERAVVSRQYVPVLKNRLGLK
;
A
#
# COMPACT_ATOMS: atom_id res chain seq x y z
N MET A 1 -14.82 21.14 22.59
CA MET A 1 -15.58 21.35 21.35
C MET A 1 -14.53 21.44 20.26
N GLY A 2 -14.27 20.35 19.51
CA GLY A 2 -13.20 20.35 18.51
C GLY A 2 -13.59 21.24 17.33
N ASP A 3 -12.67 22.12 16.90
CA ASP A 3 -12.87 22.87 15.66
C ASP A 3 -13.03 21.88 14.50
N ARG A 4 -14.07 22.09 13.67
CA ARG A 4 -14.27 21.26 12.48
C ARG A 4 -13.32 21.73 11.39
N MET A 5 -12.69 20.78 10.70
CA MET A 5 -11.88 21.05 9.52
C MET A 5 -12.71 21.81 8.47
N LYS A 6 -12.21 22.97 8.03
CA LYS A 6 -12.80 23.76 6.95
C LYS A 6 -12.16 23.37 5.63
N ILE A 7 -12.97 22.87 4.69
CA ILE A 7 -12.52 22.54 3.33
C ILE A 7 -12.89 23.70 2.40
N SER A 8 -11.95 24.14 1.57
CA SER A 8 -12.14 25.18 0.55
C SER A 8 -11.57 24.69 -0.78
N ILE A 9 -12.27 24.94 -1.88
CA ILE A 9 -11.85 24.60 -3.24
C ILE A 9 -11.83 25.89 -4.04
N GLU A 10 -10.75 26.14 -4.77
CA GLU A 10 -10.55 27.30 -5.64
C GLU A 10 -10.19 26.80 -7.04
N GLU A 11 -10.91 27.30 -8.05
CA GLU A 11 -10.55 27.05 -9.46
C GLU A 11 -9.46 28.04 -9.88
N ILE A 12 -8.33 27.51 -10.34
CA ILE A 12 -7.20 28.31 -10.80
C ILE A 12 -7.18 28.43 -12.33
N ASN A 13 -6.44 29.43 -12.83
CA ASN A 13 -6.21 29.59 -14.27
C ASN A 13 -5.49 28.34 -14.84
N LYS A 14 -5.92 27.87 -16.01
CA LYS A 14 -5.35 26.70 -16.72
C LYS A 14 -3.88 26.85 -17.11
N GLU A 15 -3.32 28.05 -17.09
CA GLU A 15 -1.88 28.30 -17.32
C GLU A 15 -1.01 27.93 -16.11
N LEU A 16 -1.60 27.78 -14.92
CA LEU A 16 -0.91 27.33 -13.71
C LEU A 16 -0.98 25.81 -13.60
N ALA A 17 0.08 25.21 -13.07
CA ALA A 17 0.07 23.80 -12.73
C ALA A 17 -0.88 23.55 -11.55
N GLU A 18 -1.61 22.42 -11.58
CA GLU A 18 -2.43 22.00 -10.45
C GLU A 18 -1.55 21.79 -9.21
N GLU A 19 -1.99 22.33 -8.07
CA GLU A 19 -1.32 22.18 -6.79
C GLU A 19 -2.34 21.94 -5.67
N ILE A 20 -1.86 21.35 -4.57
CA ILE A 20 -2.64 21.20 -3.34
C ILE A 20 -1.90 21.95 -2.23
N LEU A 21 -2.53 22.99 -1.68
CA LEU A 21 -2.01 23.77 -0.56
C LEU A 21 -2.72 23.41 0.74
N ILE A 22 -2.01 22.78 1.67
CA ILE A 22 -2.52 22.45 3.01
C ILE A 22 -2.09 23.54 4.01
N ARG A 23 -3.07 24.20 4.66
CA ARG A 23 -2.82 25.19 5.71
C ARG A 23 -3.30 24.62 7.05
N CYS A 24 -2.36 24.40 7.97
CA CYS A 24 -2.61 23.84 9.30
C CYS A 24 -1.87 24.66 10.37
N HIS A 25 -2.27 24.50 11.64
CA HIS A 25 -1.56 25.12 12.76
C HIS A 25 -0.26 24.39 13.11
N GLU A 26 -0.25 23.07 12.94
CA GLU A 26 0.89 22.18 13.13
C GLU A 26 0.75 21.00 12.16
N VAL A 27 1.87 20.41 11.74
CA VAL A 27 1.89 19.16 10.98
C VAL A 27 1.86 17.99 11.97
N ASP A 28 0.68 17.43 12.17
CA ASP A 28 0.44 16.30 13.07
C ASP A 28 0.09 15.00 12.29
N ASP A 29 -0.25 13.94 13.01
CA ASP A 29 -0.60 12.64 12.41
C ASP A 29 -1.82 12.74 11.47
N GLU A 30 -2.77 13.64 11.74
CA GLU A 30 -3.96 13.85 10.88
C GLU A 30 -3.57 14.52 9.56
N ILE A 31 -2.72 15.55 9.61
CA ILE A 31 -2.18 16.20 8.40
C ILE A 31 -1.30 15.24 7.59
N ASN A 32 -0.45 14.45 8.24
CA ASN A 32 0.38 13.45 7.59
C ASN A 32 -0.44 12.36 6.89
N GLU A 33 -1.58 11.94 7.45
CA GLU A 33 -2.49 11.02 6.77
C GLU A 33 -3.08 11.62 5.48
N ILE A 34 -3.42 12.90 5.47
CA ILE A 34 -3.95 13.60 4.28
C ILE A 34 -2.88 13.66 3.19
N VAL A 35 -1.67 14.11 3.53
CA VAL A 35 -0.54 14.17 2.59
C VAL A 35 -0.27 12.80 1.98
N ASN A 36 -0.20 11.77 2.82
CA ASN A 36 0.04 10.41 2.35
C ASN A 36 -1.03 9.94 1.36
N LYS A 37 -2.32 10.20 1.63
CA LYS A 37 -3.41 9.86 0.70
C LYS A 37 -3.26 10.55 -0.66
N LEU A 38 -2.84 11.83 -0.67
CA LEU A 38 -2.64 12.59 -1.90
C LEU A 38 -1.42 12.09 -2.71
N GLU A 39 -0.35 11.67 -2.04
CA GLU A 39 0.83 11.13 -2.70
C GLU A 39 0.65 9.68 -3.21
N ILE A 40 -0.19 8.88 -2.54
CA ILE A 40 -0.43 7.46 -2.88
C ILE A 40 -0.98 7.30 -4.30
N GLU A 41 -1.70 8.28 -4.84
CA GLU A 41 -2.25 8.20 -6.21
C GLU A 41 -1.18 8.20 -7.32
N ASN A 42 0.08 8.54 -7.01
CA ASN A 42 1.14 8.68 -8.00
C ASN A 42 2.13 7.52 -8.08
N LEU A 43 2.11 6.55 -7.15
CA LEU A 43 3.07 5.45 -7.20
C LEU A 43 2.66 4.42 -8.26
N ILE A 44 3.49 4.28 -9.28
CA ILE A 44 3.31 3.36 -10.40
C ILE A 44 4.45 2.34 -10.42
N VAL A 45 4.09 1.06 -10.50
CA VAL A 45 5.01 -0.05 -10.75
C VAL A 45 4.86 -0.52 -12.20
N LEU A 46 5.98 -0.83 -12.85
CA LEU A 46 5.97 -1.41 -14.20
C LEU A 46 5.91 -2.94 -14.10
N GLY A 47 4.76 -3.50 -14.48
CA GLY A 47 4.55 -4.94 -14.57
C GLY A 47 4.73 -5.45 -16.00
N TYR A 48 5.22 -6.68 -16.13
CA TYR A 48 5.49 -7.34 -17.40
C TYR A 48 4.65 -8.62 -17.51
N GLN A 49 3.91 -8.75 -18.61
CA GLN A 49 3.09 -9.93 -18.89
C GLN A 49 2.93 -10.08 -20.41
N ASN A 50 3.12 -11.28 -20.96
CA ASN A 50 2.93 -11.56 -22.40
C ASN A 50 3.62 -10.56 -23.34
N ASP A 51 4.90 -10.23 -23.06
CA ASP A 51 5.71 -9.23 -23.79
C ASP A 51 5.20 -7.78 -23.76
N GLN A 52 4.18 -7.49 -22.94
CA GLN A 52 3.64 -6.15 -22.73
C GLN A 52 4.11 -5.58 -21.39
N VAL A 53 4.17 -4.24 -21.33
CA VAL A 53 4.51 -3.47 -20.13
C VAL A 53 3.28 -2.71 -19.66
N HIS A 54 2.91 -2.93 -18.41
CA HIS A 54 1.72 -2.37 -17.77
C HIS A 54 2.14 -1.38 -16.68
N ARG A 55 1.46 -0.23 -16.64
CA ARG A 55 1.58 0.74 -15.53
C ARG A 55 0.55 0.39 -14.47
N ILE A 56 1.01 -0.08 -13.32
CA ILE A 56 0.14 -0.57 -12.25
C ILE A 56 0.19 0.43 -11.10
N LYS A 57 -0.96 0.99 -10.74
CA LYS A 57 -1.06 1.92 -9.61
C LYS A 57 -0.99 1.14 -8.30
N LEU A 58 -0.37 1.71 -7.27
CA LEU A 58 -0.31 1.09 -5.94
C LEU A 58 -1.71 0.75 -5.38
N SER A 59 -2.73 1.55 -5.72
CA SER A 59 -4.13 1.30 -5.35
C SER A 59 -4.69 -0.03 -5.86
N ASP A 60 -4.14 -0.56 -6.96
CA ASP A 60 -4.61 -1.77 -7.63
C ASP A 60 -3.83 -3.01 -7.16
N ILE A 61 -2.74 -2.81 -6.42
CA ILE A 61 -1.84 -3.86 -5.94
C ILE A 61 -2.34 -4.45 -4.63
N TYR A 62 -2.45 -5.77 -4.58
CA TYR A 62 -2.80 -6.55 -3.40
C TYR A 62 -1.57 -6.97 -2.62
N TYR A 63 -0.60 -7.54 -3.31
CA TYR A 63 0.68 -7.90 -2.72
C TYR A 63 1.76 -8.06 -3.79
N PHE A 64 3.00 -8.08 -3.31
CA PHE A 64 4.14 -8.53 -4.08
C PHE A 64 4.64 -9.85 -3.51
N GLU A 65 5.07 -10.76 -4.38
CA GLU A 65 5.63 -12.04 -3.98
C GLU A 65 6.90 -12.37 -4.75
N ALA A 66 7.93 -12.82 -4.05
CA ALA A 66 9.13 -13.38 -4.64
C ALA A 66 8.99 -14.89 -4.80
N VAL A 67 9.05 -15.37 -6.05
CA VAL A 67 8.95 -16.78 -6.42
C VAL A 67 10.08 -17.10 -7.39
N ASP A 68 10.89 -18.12 -7.08
CA ASP A 68 12.00 -18.61 -7.90
C ASP A 68 12.94 -17.53 -8.44
N GLY A 69 13.31 -16.57 -7.58
CA GLY A 69 14.25 -15.49 -7.89
C GLY A 69 13.66 -14.32 -8.68
N LYS A 70 12.38 -14.41 -9.05
CA LYS A 70 11.58 -13.34 -9.66
C LYS A 70 10.64 -12.73 -8.63
N VAL A 71 10.12 -11.55 -8.94
CA VAL A 71 9.10 -10.88 -8.12
C VAL A 71 7.88 -10.63 -8.99
N TYR A 72 6.71 -10.89 -8.41
CA TYR A 72 5.43 -10.69 -9.04
C TYR A 72 4.60 -9.69 -8.25
N VAL A 73 3.79 -8.92 -8.95
CA VAL A 73 2.75 -8.07 -8.39
C VAL A 73 1.40 -8.69 -8.70
N TYR A 74 0.61 -8.89 -7.65
CA TYR A 74 -0.73 -9.44 -7.74
C TYR A 74 -1.72 -8.29 -7.64
N CYS A 75 -2.51 -8.12 -8.69
CA CYS A 75 -3.68 -7.25 -8.73
C CYS A 75 -4.93 -8.10 -8.45
N LYS A 76 -6.12 -7.52 -8.60
CA LYS A 76 -7.37 -8.23 -8.33
C LYS A 76 -7.52 -9.51 -9.18
N ASP A 77 -7.30 -9.37 -10.49
CA ASP A 77 -7.58 -10.41 -11.48
C ASP A 77 -6.34 -10.77 -12.32
N ASP A 78 -5.23 -10.05 -12.14
CA ASP A 78 -4.03 -10.15 -12.98
C ASP A 78 -2.75 -10.25 -12.15
N VAL A 79 -1.75 -10.93 -12.72
CA VAL A 79 -0.42 -11.07 -12.12
C VAL A 79 0.63 -10.66 -13.13
N PHE A 80 1.58 -9.84 -12.70
CA PHE A 80 2.66 -9.33 -13.55
C PHE A 80 4.03 -9.59 -12.91
N GLU A 81 5.03 -9.94 -13.71
CA GLU A 81 6.42 -9.95 -13.25
C GLU A 81 6.91 -8.50 -13.12
N VAL A 82 7.73 -8.20 -12.11
CA VAL A 82 8.39 -6.90 -11.94
C VAL A 82 9.90 -7.09 -11.87
N LYS A 83 10.64 -6.10 -12.38
CA LYS A 83 12.12 -6.18 -12.42
C LYS A 83 12.78 -5.87 -11.08
N GLN A 84 12.11 -5.06 -10.27
CA GLN A 84 12.58 -4.69 -8.94
C GLN A 84 12.70 -5.91 -8.02
N LYS A 85 13.70 -5.89 -7.14
CA LYS A 85 13.80 -6.85 -6.06
C LYS A 85 12.79 -6.52 -4.97
N LEU A 86 12.42 -7.54 -4.20
CA LEU A 86 11.38 -7.39 -3.18
C LEU A 86 11.75 -6.30 -2.14
N TYR A 87 13.02 -6.18 -1.73
CA TYR A 87 13.43 -5.11 -0.82
C TYR A 87 13.34 -3.71 -1.43
N GLU A 88 13.49 -3.56 -2.75
CA GLU A 88 13.36 -2.27 -3.44
C GLU A 88 11.90 -1.83 -3.46
N LEU A 89 10.98 -2.77 -3.68
CA LEU A 89 9.54 -2.52 -3.60
C LEU A 89 9.09 -2.21 -2.17
N GLU A 90 9.72 -2.84 -1.17
CA GLU A 90 9.47 -2.54 0.24
C GLU A 90 9.82 -1.09 0.57
N GLU A 91 11.01 -0.62 0.17
CA GLU A 91 11.41 0.77 0.36
C GLU A 91 10.53 1.73 -0.45
N LEU A 92 10.18 1.38 -1.69
CA LEU A 92 9.29 2.18 -2.54
C LEU A 92 7.90 2.39 -1.91
N CYS A 93 7.42 1.41 -1.13
CA CYS A 93 6.08 1.44 -0.53
C CYS A 93 6.10 1.68 1.00
N LYS A 94 7.25 2.02 1.58
CA LYS A 94 7.51 2.01 3.03
C LYS A 94 6.58 2.90 3.85
N GLU A 95 6.31 4.10 3.35
CA GLU A 95 5.43 5.08 3.99
C GLU A 95 3.97 4.94 3.54
N LYS A 96 3.68 3.94 2.70
CA LYS A 96 2.35 3.71 2.13
C LYS A 96 1.68 2.50 2.78
N ASN A 97 0.61 2.01 2.18
CA ASN A 97 -0.20 0.91 2.72
C ASN A 97 0.46 -0.46 2.65
N CYS A 98 1.71 -0.59 2.18
CA CYS A 98 2.39 -1.88 2.09
C CYS A 98 3.30 -2.14 3.29
N PHE A 99 3.41 -3.41 3.67
CA PHE A 99 4.35 -3.86 4.69
C PHE A 99 4.85 -5.27 4.38
N ARG A 100 6.04 -5.61 4.87
CA ARG A 100 6.58 -6.97 4.74
C ARG A 100 5.76 -7.94 5.58
N ALA A 101 5.18 -8.95 4.94
CA ALA A 101 4.38 -9.99 5.59
C ALA A 101 5.18 -11.28 5.79
N SER A 102 6.17 -11.55 4.93
CA SER A 102 7.03 -12.72 5.00
C SER A 102 8.41 -12.44 4.37
N LYS A 103 9.31 -13.43 4.38
CA LYS A 103 10.59 -13.30 3.64
C LYS A 103 10.39 -13.11 2.13
N SER A 104 9.27 -13.58 1.58
CA SER A 104 8.94 -13.52 0.16
C SER A 104 7.73 -12.66 -0.16
N THR A 105 7.08 -11.99 0.80
CA THR A 105 5.80 -11.32 0.55
C THR A 105 5.75 -9.92 1.16
N ILE A 106 5.29 -8.94 0.39
CA ILE A 106 4.89 -7.60 0.84
C ILE A 106 3.39 -7.46 0.60
N LEU A 107 2.62 -7.13 1.63
CA LEU A 107 1.17 -7.10 1.59
C LEU A 107 0.66 -5.67 1.67
N ASN A 108 -0.37 -5.34 0.88
CA ASN A 108 -1.08 -4.07 0.98
C ASN A 108 -2.19 -4.17 2.03
N ILE A 109 -2.04 -3.44 3.13
CA ILE A 109 -2.99 -3.45 4.25
C ILE A 109 -4.36 -2.89 3.87
N ALA A 110 -4.43 -1.98 2.90
CA ALA A 110 -5.69 -1.42 2.43
C ALA A 110 -6.57 -2.44 1.70
N LYS A 111 -6.01 -3.61 1.33
CA LYS A 111 -6.71 -4.71 0.66
C LYS A 111 -7.15 -5.82 1.62
N ILE A 112 -6.81 -5.72 2.91
CA ILE A 112 -7.16 -6.73 3.90
C ILE A 112 -8.61 -6.56 4.32
N SER A 113 -9.42 -7.61 4.12
CA SER A 113 -10.80 -7.69 4.59
C SER A 113 -10.89 -8.20 6.02
N SER A 114 -10.11 -9.23 6.36
CA SER A 114 -10.07 -9.77 7.72
C SER A 114 -8.74 -10.45 8.02
N ILE A 115 -8.42 -10.61 9.31
CA ILE A 115 -7.26 -11.38 9.76
C ILE A 115 -7.68 -12.38 10.83
N TYR A 116 -6.98 -13.49 10.91
CA TYR A 116 -7.11 -14.42 12.04
C TYR A 116 -5.77 -15.08 12.38
N PRO A 117 -5.56 -15.42 13.67
CA PRO A 117 -4.41 -16.21 14.07
C PRO A 117 -4.40 -17.54 13.33
N SER A 118 -3.24 -17.95 12.83
CA SER A 118 -3.01 -19.25 12.24
C SER A 118 -1.93 -20.01 13.01
N ILE A 119 -1.53 -21.19 12.51
CA ILE A 119 -0.67 -22.10 13.26
C ILE A 119 0.69 -21.46 13.61
N SER A 120 1.22 -21.85 14.77
CA SER A 120 2.57 -21.47 15.22
C SER A 120 2.80 -19.95 15.36
N GLY A 121 1.77 -19.20 15.74
CA GLY A 121 1.87 -17.75 15.98
C GLY A 121 2.04 -16.93 14.72
N ARG A 122 1.54 -17.45 13.59
CA ARG A 122 1.38 -16.71 12.34
C ARG A 122 -0.02 -16.11 12.29
N PHE A 123 -0.25 -15.24 11.32
CA PHE A 123 -1.58 -14.77 10.96
C PHE A 123 -1.86 -15.13 9.51
N GLU A 124 -3.14 -15.31 9.19
CA GLU A 124 -3.62 -15.33 7.81
C GLU A 124 -4.44 -14.06 7.59
N ALA A 125 -4.17 -13.37 6.50
CA ALA A 125 -4.91 -12.20 6.04
C ALA A 125 -5.76 -12.61 4.85
N VAL A 126 -7.07 -12.40 4.96
CA VAL A 126 -8.02 -12.56 3.86
C VAL A 126 -8.15 -11.22 3.17
N LEU A 127 -7.91 -11.19 1.87
CA LEU A 127 -7.99 -9.99 1.04
C LEU A 127 -9.40 -9.80 0.50
N ASP A 128 -9.74 -8.57 0.10
CA ASP A 128 -11.08 -8.24 -0.39
C ASP A 128 -11.43 -8.92 -1.75
N ASN A 129 -10.45 -9.48 -2.45
CA ASN A 129 -10.64 -10.35 -3.63
C ASN A 129 -10.79 -11.84 -3.27
N GLY A 130 -10.76 -12.19 -1.98
CA GLY A 130 -10.91 -13.56 -1.48
C GLY A 130 -9.62 -14.36 -1.36
N GLU A 131 -8.49 -13.84 -1.85
CA GLU A 131 -7.18 -14.47 -1.66
C GLU A 131 -6.73 -14.44 -0.20
N ARG A 132 -5.77 -15.30 0.12
CA ARG A 132 -5.22 -15.43 1.47
C ARG A 132 -3.71 -15.31 1.45
N ALA A 133 -3.18 -14.43 2.31
CA ALA A 133 -1.76 -14.23 2.48
C ALA A 133 -1.33 -14.60 3.90
N VAL A 134 -0.22 -15.33 4.04
CA VAL A 134 0.35 -15.69 5.34
C VAL A 134 1.26 -14.58 5.84
N VAL A 135 0.99 -14.09 7.05
CA VAL A 135 1.88 -13.19 7.78
C VAL A 135 2.73 -14.02 8.76
N SER A 136 4.04 -14.06 8.49
CA SER A 136 5.00 -14.81 9.29
C SER A 136 5.16 -14.19 10.68
N ARG A 137 5.45 -15.02 11.69
CA ARG A 137 5.54 -14.62 13.12
C ARG A 137 6.33 -13.32 13.35
N GLN A 138 7.47 -13.16 12.68
CA GLN A 138 8.33 -11.99 12.79
C GLN A 138 7.63 -10.67 12.41
N TYR A 139 6.66 -10.72 11.49
CA TYR A 139 5.98 -9.55 10.94
C TYR A 139 4.59 -9.31 11.55
N VAL A 140 4.10 -10.22 12.41
CA VAL A 140 2.83 -10.05 13.14
C VAL A 140 2.80 -8.75 13.95
N PRO A 141 3.87 -8.31 14.64
CA PRO A 141 3.87 -7.02 15.34
C PRO A 141 3.61 -5.84 14.41
N VAL A 142 4.15 -5.86 13.18
CA VAL A 142 3.94 -4.81 12.18
C VAL A 142 2.49 -4.81 11.71
N LEU A 143 1.93 -5.98 11.39
CA LEU A 143 0.51 -6.12 11.03
C LEU A 143 -0.39 -5.52 12.11
N LYS A 144 -0.18 -5.89 13.37
CA LYS A 144 -0.99 -5.42 14.50
C LYS A 144 -0.90 -3.90 14.66
N ASN A 145 0.31 -3.34 14.62
CA ASN A 145 0.54 -1.90 14.72
C ASN A 145 -0.21 -1.14 13.61
N ARG A 146 -0.09 -1.60 12.37
CA ARG A 146 -0.77 -0.98 11.21
C ARG A 146 -2.30 -1.09 11.27
N LEU A 147 -2.85 -2.07 11.98
CA LEU A 147 -4.30 -2.22 12.21
C LEU A 147 -4.79 -1.56 13.52
N GLY A 148 -3.91 -0.90 14.28
CA GLY A 148 -4.26 -0.32 15.58
C GLY A 148 -4.58 -1.36 16.67
N LEU A 149 -4.16 -2.61 16.49
CA LEU A 149 -4.37 -3.69 17.45
C LEU A 149 -3.22 -3.71 18.47
N LYS A 150 -3.54 -3.70 19.77
CA LYS A 150 -2.58 -3.84 20.86
C LYS A 150 -2.21 -5.30 21.14
#